data_AF-A0A2E3NJX9-F1
#
_entry.id   AF-A0A2E3NJX9-F1
#
_cell.length_a   1.000
_cell.length_b   1.000
_cell.length_c   1.000
_cell.angle_alpha   90.00
_cell.angle_beta   90.00
_cell.angle_gamma   90.00
#
_symmetry.space_group_name_H-M   'P 1'
#
loop_
_entity.id
_entity.type
_entity.pdbx_description
1 polymer ?
#
loop_
_entity_poly.entity_id
_entity_poly.type
_entity_poly.pdbx_seq_one_letter_code
_entity_poly.pdbx_strand_id
1 'polypeptide(L)'
;MPPRTSSWIRWICLLLLLVFCREASAQSLTCAAWCDLMSDHCSEEVLHDEAFCLDYCEHPDLDVMDLGSLSDTTGNTLGCRIHHALQAAATSGATREAHCAAAAMTGGGVCGDYCEVYCDLALETCNPVNNAAYSGSSVFAPGGVPSRAQCLAACSGYPEDVLEGISQTDQLFGYGDTVQCRIHHLQAAVVEGQDKASAYGLHCGHSAPVSDGALCSDIAEPNVINYCVFALQHCTSGNAILPPGTEHADCVAILNESLIAGDYQEGGFESFADTATNSVGCLNNRIMLAAQDAVTYCAAGDYDRTNWVPAGDAVCAAPSTAVPSTSHGLWLLAFALMVSGVLGLGFSEIRRF
;
A
#
# COMPACT_ATOMS: atom_id res chain seq x y z
N MET A 1 -44.00 -40.63 33.38
CA MET A 1 -44.16 -39.68 32.27
C MET A 1 -42.77 -39.25 31.84
N PRO A 2 -42.29 -39.59 30.63
CA PRO A 2 -40.97 -39.15 30.20
C PRO A 2 -41.03 -37.71 29.68
N PRO A 3 -39.98 -36.90 29.88
CA PRO A 3 -39.95 -35.52 29.41
C PRO A 3 -39.82 -35.47 27.89
N ARG A 4 -40.69 -34.69 27.25
CA ARG A 4 -40.60 -34.36 25.82
C ARG A 4 -39.46 -33.37 25.61
N THR A 5 -38.26 -33.86 25.30
CA THR A 5 -37.12 -33.01 24.95
C THR A 5 -37.18 -32.62 23.48
N SER A 6 -37.54 -31.35 23.24
CA SER A 6 -37.12 -30.45 22.16
C SER A 6 -36.36 -31.08 20.97
N SER A 7 -37.08 -31.42 19.90
CA SER A 7 -36.45 -31.73 18.62
C SER A 7 -36.17 -30.46 17.80
N TRP A 8 -36.68 -29.29 18.22
CA TRP A 8 -36.74 -28.08 17.40
C TRP A 8 -35.42 -27.29 17.47
N ILE A 9 -34.72 -27.35 18.60
CA ILE A 9 -33.41 -26.71 18.79
C ILE A 9 -32.34 -27.35 17.88
N ARG A 10 -32.42 -28.66 17.61
CA ARG A 10 -31.50 -29.34 16.68
C ARG A 10 -31.68 -28.86 15.24
N TRP A 11 -32.91 -28.55 14.81
CA TRP A 11 -33.16 -28.01 13.46
C TRP A 11 -32.74 -26.56 13.34
N ILE A 12 -32.88 -25.74 14.39
CA ILE A 12 -32.41 -24.35 14.40
C ILE A 12 -30.88 -24.28 14.40
N CYS A 13 -30.18 -25.15 15.14
CA CYS A 13 -28.72 -25.22 15.04
C CYS A 13 -28.24 -25.73 13.68
N LEU A 14 -28.96 -26.66 13.03
CA LEU A 14 -28.61 -27.12 11.69
C LEU A 14 -28.88 -26.05 10.61
N LEU A 15 -29.98 -25.30 10.73
CA LEU A 15 -30.29 -24.17 9.84
C LEU A 15 -29.37 -22.97 10.08
N LEU A 16 -28.97 -22.69 11.32
CA LEU A 16 -27.98 -21.63 11.61
C LEU A 16 -26.56 -22.04 11.21
N LEU A 17 -26.19 -23.32 11.30
CA LEU A 17 -24.93 -23.83 10.76
C LEU A 17 -24.92 -23.84 9.23
N LEU A 18 -26.06 -24.03 8.56
CA LEU A 18 -26.16 -23.98 7.09
C LEU A 18 -26.21 -22.55 6.54
N VAL A 19 -26.67 -21.57 7.31
CA VAL A 19 -26.63 -20.14 6.93
C VAL A 19 -25.26 -19.51 7.23
N PHE A 20 -24.51 -20.03 8.21
CA PHE A 20 -23.12 -19.63 8.48
C PHE A 20 -22.06 -20.48 7.76
N CYS A 21 -22.43 -21.62 7.19
CA CYS A 21 -21.74 -22.16 6.01
C CYS A 21 -22.18 -21.33 4.79
N ARG A 22 -21.94 -20.01 4.86
CA ARG A 22 -21.71 -19.21 3.65
C ARG A 22 -20.70 -20.05 2.90
N GLU A 23 -21.14 -20.54 1.74
CA GLU A 23 -20.46 -21.52 0.92
C GLU A 23 -18.97 -21.24 1.03
N ALA A 24 -18.16 -22.25 1.39
CA ALA A 24 -16.77 -22.23 0.99
C ALA A 24 -16.83 -22.23 -0.54
N SER A 25 -17.09 -21.04 -1.10
CA SER A 25 -17.15 -20.75 -2.51
C SER A 25 -15.85 -21.31 -3.00
N ALA A 26 -15.91 -22.33 -3.86
CA ALA A 26 -14.74 -22.82 -4.53
C ALA A 26 -14.03 -21.58 -5.07
N GLN A 27 -12.91 -21.20 -4.42
CA GLN A 27 -12.28 -19.93 -4.72
C GLN A 27 -11.98 -19.95 -6.22
N SER A 28 -12.50 -18.97 -6.94
CA SER A 28 -12.27 -18.87 -8.37
C SER A 28 -10.94 -18.16 -8.60
N LEU A 29 -10.13 -18.70 -9.52
CA LEU A 29 -8.93 -18.05 -10.00
C LEU A 29 -9.33 -16.92 -10.97
N THR A 30 -9.84 -15.83 -10.41
CA THR A 30 -10.42 -14.70 -11.13
C THR A 30 -9.99 -13.39 -10.49
N CYS A 31 -9.82 -12.36 -11.31
CA CYS A 31 -9.44 -11.02 -10.84
C CYS A 31 -10.43 -10.45 -9.81
N ALA A 32 -11.74 -10.56 -10.06
CA ALA A 32 -12.76 -10.15 -9.09
C ALA A 32 -12.55 -10.79 -7.70
N ALA A 33 -12.25 -12.09 -7.63
CA ALA A 33 -12.02 -12.77 -6.36
C ALA A 33 -10.75 -12.27 -5.65
N TRP A 34 -9.69 -11.95 -6.40
CA TRP A 34 -8.50 -11.34 -5.83
C TRP A 34 -8.76 -9.92 -5.33
N CYS A 35 -9.46 -9.09 -6.12
CA CYS A 35 -9.80 -7.72 -5.75
C CYS A 35 -10.70 -7.66 -4.50
N ASP A 36 -11.71 -8.54 -4.41
CA ASP A 36 -12.55 -8.68 -3.22
C ASP A 36 -11.71 -9.02 -1.98
N LEU A 37 -10.84 -10.03 -2.07
CA LEU A 37 -9.99 -10.45 -0.95
C LEU A 37 -9.03 -9.35 -0.50
N MET A 38 -8.43 -8.63 -1.46
CA MET A 38 -7.55 -7.50 -1.15
C MET A 38 -8.31 -6.38 -0.44
N SER A 39 -9.50 -6.01 -0.95
CA SER A 39 -10.34 -4.99 -0.33
C SER A 39 -10.77 -5.37 1.09
N ASP A 40 -11.18 -6.63 1.29
CA ASP A 40 -11.71 -7.13 2.57
C ASP A 40 -10.62 -7.32 3.64
N HIS A 41 -9.39 -7.65 3.25
CA HIS A 41 -8.37 -8.13 4.21
C HIS A 41 -7.05 -7.35 4.20
N CYS A 42 -6.81 -6.58 3.14
CA CYS A 42 -5.55 -5.90 2.87
C CYS A 42 -5.80 -4.45 2.42
N SER A 43 -6.80 -3.77 2.97
CA SER A 43 -7.17 -2.40 2.58
C SER A 43 -6.02 -1.39 2.68
N GLU A 44 -5.03 -1.68 3.53
CA GLU A 44 -3.80 -0.88 3.68
C GLU A 44 -2.87 -1.02 2.46
N GLU A 45 -2.92 -2.15 1.75
CA GLU A 45 -2.17 -2.42 0.52
C GLU A 45 -2.95 -2.09 -0.76
N VAL A 46 -4.23 -1.79 -0.62
CA VAL A 46 -5.15 -1.44 -1.71
C VAL A 46 -4.98 0.05 -1.97
N LEU A 47 -3.96 0.40 -2.76
CA LEU A 47 -3.74 1.80 -3.19
C LEU A 47 -4.90 2.36 -4.02
N HIS A 48 -5.78 1.49 -4.53
CA HIS A 48 -6.80 1.87 -5.50
C HIS A 48 -8.09 1.09 -5.31
N ASP A 49 -9.22 1.67 -5.70
CA ASP A 49 -10.53 1.04 -5.54
C ASP A 49 -10.68 -0.27 -6.35
N GLU A 50 -11.80 -0.97 -6.12
CA GLU A 50 -12.13 -2.22 -6.80
C GLU A 50 -12.08 -2.08 -8.33
N ALA A 51 -12.52 -0.92 -8.85
CA ALA A 51 -12.52 -0.66 -10.29
C ALA A 51 -11.10 -0.64 -10.86
N PHE A 52 -10.18 0.07 -10.20
CA PHE A 52 -8.77 0.05 -10.59
C PHE A 52 -8.17 -1.35 -10.52
N CYS A 53 -8.46 -2.11 -9.45
CA CYS A 53 -7.94 -3.47 -9.30
C CYS A 53 -8.39 -4.37 -10.46
N LEU A 54 -9.66 -4.27 -10.85
CA LEU A 54 -10.21 -4.98 -11.99
C LEU A 54 -9.60 -4.49 -13.30
N ASP A 55 -9.45 -3.18 -13.52
CA ASP A 55 -8.86 -2.61 -14.72
C ASP A 55 -7.40 -3.07 -14.92
N TYR A 56 -6.66 -3.19 -13.83
CA TYR A 56 -5.30 -3.74 -13.85
C TYR A 56 -5.29 -5.23 -14.22
N CYS A 57 -6.08 -6.04 -13.52
CA CYS A 57 -6.00 -7.51 -13.63
C CYS A 57 -6.71 -8.07 -14.87
N GLU A 58 -7.81 -7.45 -15.30
CA GLU A 58 -8.61 -7.85 -16.45
C GLU A 58 -8.32 -7.00 -17.69
N HIS A 59 -7.16 -6.33 -17.75
CA HIS A 59 -6.84 -5.42 -18.85
C HIS A 59 -6.95 -6.17 -20.20
N PRO A 60 -7.86 -5.77 -21.11
CA PRO A 60 -8.25 -6.60 -22.26
C PRO A 60 -7.16 -6.72 -23.31
N ASP A 61 -6.20 -5.80 -23.30
CA ASP A 61 -5.16 -5.66 -24.32
C ASP A 61 -3.76 -6.03 -23.80
N LEU A 62 -3.60 -6.37 -22.51
CA LEU A 62 -2.30 -6.60 -21.88
C LEU A 62 -2.31 -7.86 -21.01
N ASP A 63 -1.32 -8.72 -21.20
CA ASP A 63 -1.10 -9.91 -20.37
C ASP A 63 -0.16 -9.58 -19.19
N VAL A 64 -0.62 -8.75 -18.27
CA VAL A 64 0.22 -8.21 -17.17
C VAL A 64 0.52 -9.23 -16.07
N MET A 65 -0.22 -10.34 -16.01
CA MET A 65 -0.10 -11.35 -14.97
C MET A 65 -0.60 -12.71 -15.40
N ASP A 66 0.26 -13.72 -15.28
CA ASP A 66 -0.12 -15.11 -15.50
C ASP A 66 -1.19 -15.56 -14.50
N LEU A 67 -2.20 -16.31 -14.97
CA LEU A 67 -3.24 -16.84 -14.07
C LEU A 67 -2.65 -17.81 -13.02
N GLY A 68 -1.75 -18.69 -13.41
CA GLY A 68 -1.17 -19.71 -12.54
C GLY A 68 -2.19 -20.72 -11.99
N SER A 69 -2.04 -21.09 -10.71
CA SER A 69 -2.92 -21.99 -9.98
C SER A 69 -3.13 -21.55 -8.53
N LEU A 70 -4.25 -21.90 -7.90
CA LEU A 70 -4.48 -21.60 -6.47
C LEU A 70 -3.51 -22.31 -5.51
N SER A 71 -2.74 -23.28 -6.01
CA SER A 71 -1.67 -23.93 -5.24
C SER A 71 -0.32 -23.21 -5.36
N ASP A 72 -0.23 -22.16 -6.19
CA ASP A 72 0.98 -21.36 -6.29
C ASP A 72 1.18 -20.61 -4.98
N THR A 73 2.37 -20.74 -4.40
CA THR A 73 2.79 -20.02 -3.18
C THR A 73 3.94 -19.05 -3.45
N THR A 74 4.40 -19.00 -4.70
CA THR A 74 5.50 -18.18 -5.20
C THR A 74 5.32 -17.93 -6.69
N GLY A 75 6.03 -16.94 -7.24
CA GLY A 75 6.03 -16.60 -8.66
C GLY A 75 4.96 -15.57 -9.01
N ASN A 76 5.18 -14.83 -10.10
CA ASN A 76 4.32 -13.74 -10.55
C ASN A 76 3.00 -14.24 -11.17
N THR A 77 2.12 -14.81 -10.35
CA THR A 77 0.82 -15.33 -10.80
C THR A 77 -0.35 -14.82 -9.95
N LEU A 78 -1.52 -14.71 -10.56
CA LEU A 78 -2.77 -14.40 -9.85
C LEU A 78 -3.07 -15.45 -8.77
N GLY A 79 -2.77 -16.73 -9.06
CA GLY A 79 -2.90 -17.83 -8.11
C GLY A 79 -2.10 -17.63 -6.83
N CYS A 80 -0.84 -17.19 -6.94
CA CYS A 80 -0.02 -16.84 -5.79
C CYS A 80 -0.62 -15.69 -4.99
N ARG A 81 -1.08 -14.63 -5.67
CA ARG A 81 -1.66 -13.47 -4.98
C ARG A 81 -2.94 -13.82 -4.23
N ILE A 82 -3.83 -14.61 -4.84
CA ILE A 82 -5.03 -15.13 -4.16
C ILE A 82 -4.64 -16.01 -2.97
N HIS A 83 -3.64 -16.89 -3.12
CA HIS A 83 -3.15 -17.70 -2.00
C HIS A 83 -2.76 -16.82 -0.81
N HIS A 84 -1.96 -15.78 -1.06
CA HIS A 84 -1.49 -14.88 0.00
C HIS A 84 -2.61 -14.00 0.57
N ALA A 85 -3.56 -13.53 -0.23
CA ALA A 85 -4.72 -12.79 0.27
C ALA A 85 -5.59 -13.65 1.21
N LEU A 86 -5.75 -14.94 0.91
CA LEU A 86 -6.42 -15.89 1.79
C LEU A 86 -5.66 -16.14 3.10
N GLN A 87 -4.33 -16.18 3.07
CA GLN A 87 -3.53 -16.29 4.30
C GLN A 87 -3.64 -15.00 5.14
N ALA A 88 -3.69 -13.83 4.51
CA ALA A 88 -3.92 -12.58 5.21
C ALA A 88 -5.27 -12.59 5.96
N ALA A 89 -6.33 -13.10 5.33
CA ALA A 89 -7.65 -13.28 5.96
C ALA A 89 -7.61 -14.17 7.21
N ALA A 90 -6.68 -15.13 7.27
CA ALA A 90 -6.54 -16.11 8.34
C ALA A 90 -5.54 -15.70 9.44
N THR A 91 -4.84 -14.57 9.28
CA THR A 91 -3.75 -14.14 10.17
C THR A 91 -3.95 -12.72 10.69
N SER A 92 -3.02 -12.21 11.51
CA SER A 92 -3.11 -10.87 12.12
C SER A 92 -1.72 -10.25 12.36
N GLY A 93 -1.66 -8.92 12.49
CA GLY A 93 -0.43 -8.16 12.74
C GLY A 93 0.61 -8.33 11.62
N ALA A 94 1.89 -8.33 11.96
CA ALA A 94 3.00 -8.41 10.99
C ALA A 94 2.92 -9.61 10.03
N THR A 95 2.35 -10.75 10.47
CA THR A 95 2.15 -11.89 9.57
C THR A 95 1.09 -11.59 8.51
N ARG A 96 0.00 -10.92 8.89
CA ARG A 96 -1.02 -10.46 7.93
C ARG A 96 -0.43 -9.46 6.95
N GLU A 97 0.34 -8.49 7.45
CA GLU A 97 1.01 -7.48 6.63
C GLU A 97 1.93 -8.13 5.58
N ALA A 98 2.76 -9.10 5.97
CA ALA A 98 3.61 -9.84 5.03
C ALA A 98 2.81 -10.60 3.96
N HIS A 99 1.66 -11.19 4.32
CA HIS A 99 0.78 -11.82 3.34
C HIS A 99 0.08 -10.80 2.44
N CYS A 100 -0.32 -9.65 2.97
CA CYS A 100 -0.91 -8.58 2.17
C CYS A 100 0.10 -8.01 1.16
N ALA A 101 1.35 -7.77 1.57
CA ALA A 101 2.40 -7.32 0.66
C ALA A 101 2.66 -8.33 -0.48
N ALA A 102 2.65 -9.63 -0.17
CA ALA A 102 2.78 -10.69 -1.18
C ALA A 102 1.57 -10.75 -2.13
N ALA A 103 0.37 -10.43 -1.63
CA ALA A 103 -0.86 -10.42 -2.40
C ALA A 103 -1.07 -9.14 -3.24
N ALA A 104 -0.45 -8.02 -2.84
CA ALA A 104 -0.47 -6.75 -3.54
C ALA A 104 0.13 -6.87 -4.94
N MET A 105 -0.17 -5.94 -5.86
CA MET A 105 0.27 -5.99 -7.27
C MET A 105 1.79 -6.13 -7.47
N THR A 106 2.60 -5.65 -6.54
CA THR A 106 4.08 -5.78 -6.59
C THR A 106 4.56 -7.19 -6.29
N GLY A 107 3.74 -8.02 -5.65
CA GLY A 107 4.07 -9.38 -5.25
C GLY A 107 4.93 -9.48 -4.00
N GLY A 108 5.35 -8.35 -3.42
CA GLY A 108 6.11 -8.30 -2.16
C GLY A 108 7.40 -9.11 -2.16
N GLY A 109 7.97 -9.41 -3.34
CA GLY A 109 9.11 -10.32 -3.50
C GLY A 109 8.80 -11.80 -3.26
N VAL A 110 7.53 -12.17 -3.09
CA VAL A 110 7.08 -13.55 -2.85
C VAL A 110 6.31 -14.08 -4.06
N CYS A 111 5.29 -13.35 -4.49
CA CYS A 111 4.55 -13.64 -5.72
C CYS A 111 5.22 -12.97 -6.92
N GLY A 112 6.49 -13.33 -7.13
CA GLY A 112 7.40 -12.74 -8.10
C GLY A 112 8.42 -11.82 -7.44
N ASP A 113 9.67 -11.89 -7.88
CA ASP A 113 10.68 -10.90 -7.49
C ASP A 113 10.32 -9.56 -8.14
N TYR A 114 10.67 -8.41 -7.52
CA TYR A 114 10.29 -7.09 -8.06
C TYR A 114 10.76 -6.90 -9.50
N CYS A 115 11.95 -7.39 -9.83
CA CYS A 115 12.45 -7.31 -11.19
C CYS A 115 11.67 -8.16 -12.19
N GLU A 116 11.13 -9.30 -11.78
CA GLU A 116 10.25 -10.09 -12.64
C GLU A 116 8.98 -9.32 -12.92
N VAL A 117 8.33 -8.81 -11.87
CA VAL A 117 7.08 -8.04 -11.94
C VAL A 117 7.26 -6.77 -12.77
N TYR A 118 8.31 -6.00 -12.49
CA TYR A 118 8.67 -4.80 -13.26
C TYR A 118 8.89 -5.14 -14.73
N CYS A 119 9.64 -6.19 -15.04
CA CYS A 119 9.94 -6.53 -16.42
C CYS A 119 8.75 -7.09 -17.18
N ASP A 120 7.87 -7.86 -16.54
CA ASP A 120 6.61 -8.30 -17.16
C ASP A 120 5.75 -7.07 -17.50
N LEU A 121 5.55 -6.18 -16.53
CA LEU A 121 4.77 -4.96 -16.73
C LEU A 121 5.35 -4.03 -17.80
N ALA A 122 6.66 -3.80 -17.79
CA ALA A 122 7.28 -2.82 -18.66
C ALA A 122 7.33 -3.32 -20.12
N LEU A 123 7.56 -4.63 -20.31
CA LEU A 123 7.58 -5.24 -21.64
C LEU A 123 6.20 -5.39 -22.25
N GLU A 124 5.18 -5.54 -21.42
CA GLU A 124 3.80 -5.65 -21.89
C GLU A 124 3.20 -4.27 -22.13
N THR A 125 3.30 -3.37 -21.13
CA THR A 125 2.64 -2.06 -21.13
C THR A 125 3.37 -1.04 -22.00
N CYS A 126 4.69 -0.98 -21.94
CA CYS A 126 5.50 0.10 -22.51
C CYS A 126 6.36 -0.35 -23.69
N ASN A 127 5.75 -1.20 -24.54
CA ASN A 127 6.36 -1.75 -25.73
C ASN A 127 5.38 -1.67 -26.89
N PRO A 128 5.68 -0.91 -27.97
CA PRO A 128 4.76 -0.77 -29.10
C PRO A 128 4.49 -2.09 -29.86
N VAL A 129 5.25 -3.16 -29.59
CA VAL A 129 5.00 -4.50 -30.13
C VAL A 129 3.85 -5.20 -29.40
N ASN A 130 3.77 -5.04 -28.08
CA ASN A 130 2.78 -5.73 -27.24
C ASN A 130 1.56 -4.82 -26.98
N ASN A 131 1.79 -3.52 -26.86
CA ASN A 131 0.76 -2.51 -26.64
C ASN A 131 0.67 -1.55 -27.83
N ALA A 132 -0.30 -1.78 -28.73
CA ALA A 132 -0.52 -0.95 -29.90
C ALA A 132 -0.98 0.50 -29.57
N ALA A 133 -1.47 0.75 -28.36
CA ALA A 133 -1.85 2.08 -27.91
C ALA A 133 -0.66 2.90 -27.38
N TYR A 134 0.50 2.27 -27.14
CA TYR A 134 1.73 2.98 -26.82
C TYR A 134 2.50 3.39 -28.07
N SER A 135 2.67 4.70 -28.27
CA SER A 135 3.41 5.26 -29.42
C SER A 135 4.85 5.67 -29.08
N GLY A 136 5.31 5.43 -27.86
CA GLY A 136 6.66 5.80 -27.41
C GLY A 136 7.73 4.82 -27.89
N SER A 137 8.99 5.16 -27.61
CA SER A 137 10.09 4.22 -27.80
C SER A 137 10.04 3.16 -26.72
N SER A 138 10.40 1.91 -27.05
CA SER A 138 10.59 0.90 -26.02
C SER A 138 11.54 1.38 -24.93
N VAL A 139 11.09 1.21 -23.70
CA VAL A 139 11.75 1.65 -22.48
C VAL A 139 13.15 1.03 -22.29
N PHE A 140 13.43 -0.18 -22.81
CA PHE A 140 14.75 -0.84 -22.68
C PHE A 140 15.52 -1.01 -23.99
N ALA A 141 15.06 -0.41 -25.08
CA ALA A 141 15.77 -0.50 -26.36
C ALA A 141 15.46 0.72 -27.25
N PRO A 142 16.23 1.81 -27.16
CA PRO A 142 16.20 2.86 -28.15
C PRO A 142 16.54 2.28 -29.54
N GLY A 143 15.52 2.05 -30.36
CA GLY A 143 15.64 1.47 -31.70
C GLY A 143 15.55 -0.06 -31.80
N GLY A 144 15.06 -0.77 -30.78
CA GLY A 144 14.89 -2.23 -30.82
C GLY A 144 13.74 -2.78 -29.97
N VAL A 145 13.50 -4.10 -30.06
CA VAL A 145 12.58 -4.81 -29.17
C VAL A 145 13.37 -5.20 -27.92
N PRO A 146 12.93 -4.77 -26.73
CA PRO A 146 13.62 -5.08 -25.48
C PRO A 146 13.47 -6.58 -25.19
N SER A 147 14.56 -7.24 -24.80
CA SER A 147 14.46 -8.61 -24.28
C SER A 147 14.25 -8.60 -22.77
N ARG A 148 13.50 -9.60 -22.27
CA ARG A 148 13.37 -9.84 -20.83
C ARG A 148 14.71 -9.89 -20.10
N ALA A 149 15.72 -10.51 -20.72
CA ALA A 149 17.06 -10.57 -20.15
C ALA A 149 17.72 -9.18 -19.98
N GLN A 150 17.52 -8.25 -20.93
CA GLN A 150 18.03 -6.88 -20.81
C GLN A 150 17.30 -6.10 -19.72
N CYS A 151 15.97 -6.27 -19.62
CA CYS A 151 15.20 -5.64 -18.57
C CYS A 151 15.64 -6.13 -17.18
N LEU A 152 15.75 -7.46 -16.98
CA LEU A 152 16.18 -8.03 -15.70
C LEU A 152 17.59 -7.57 -15.31
N ALA A 153 18.50 -7.48 -16.29
CA ALA A 153 19.84 -6.96 -16.05
C ALA A 153 19.82 -5.49 -15.61
N ALA A 154 19.02 -4.64 -16.27
CA ALA A 154 18.85 -3.24 -15.86
C ALA A 154 18.24 -3.15 -14.45
N CYS A 155 17.19 -3.95 -14.20
CA CYS A 155 16.48 -3.94 -12.94
C CYS A 155 17.33 -4.35 -11.74
N SER A 156 18.25 -5.29 -11.91
CA SER A 156 19.18 -5.69 -10.83
C SER A 156 20.07 -4.55 -10.33
N GLY A 157 20.12 -3.41 -11.04
CA GLY A 157 20.78 -2.20 -10.61
C GLY A 157 19.94 -1.26 -9.74
N TYR A 158 18.62 -1.47 -9.65
CA TYR A 158 17.74 -0.64 -8.83
C TYR A 158 17.72 -1.14 -7.37
N PRO A 159 17.81 -0.24 -6.39
CA PRO A 159 17.41 -0.51 -5.03
C PRO A 159 15.98 -1.08 -4.95
N GLU A 160 15.80 -2.09 -4.11
CA GLU A 160 14.49 -2.64 -3.73
C GLU A 160 14.01 -2.11 -2.37
N ASP A 161 14.84 -1.34 -1.68
CA ASP A 161 14.57 -0.91 -0.31
C ASP A 161 15.15 0.48 -0.13
N VAL A 162 14.31 1.51 -0.22
CA VAL A 162 14.78 2.88 0.03
C VAL A 162 14.49 3.35 1.43
N LEU A 163 13.61 2.69 2.18
CA LEU A 163 13.08 3.30 3.40
C LEU A 163 12.83 2.29 4.51
N GLU A 164 13.84 2.16 5.37
CA GLU A 164 13.71 1.44 6.63
C GLU A 164 12.54 2.01 7.44
N GLY A 165 11.51 1.18 7.68
CA GLY A 165 10.35 1.52 8.49
C GLY A 165 9.15 2.12 7.73
N ILE A 166 9.19 2.19 6.40
CA ILE A 166 8.05 2.58 5.57
C ILE A 166 7.50 1.33 4.87
N SER A 167 6.18 1.11 4.95
CA SER A 167 5.53 -0.07 4.38
C SER A 167 5.76 -0.14 2.87
N GLN A 168 5.74 -1.33 2.27
CA GLN A 168 5.96 -1.43 0.82
C GLN A 168 4.87 -0.75 0.00
N THR A 169 3.66 -0.67 0.54
CA THR A 169 2.59 0.11 -0.07
C THR A 169 2.96 1.58 -0.19
N ASP A 170 3.62 2.11 0.83
CA ASP A 170 4.04 3.52 0.85
C ASP A 170 5.25 3.81 -0.05
N GLN A 171 6.01 2.78 -0.42
CA GLN A 171 7.12 2.93 -1.36
C GLN A 171 6.63 2.96 -2.82
N LEU A 172 5.36 2.66 -3.06
CA LEU A 172 4.74 2.74 -4.38
C LEU A 172 4.34 4.15 -4.77
N PHE A 173 4.66 5.22 -4.04
CA PHE A 173 4.17 6.56 -4.39
C PHE A 173 4.96 7.30 -5.49
N GLY A 174 5.68 6.58 -6.35
CA GLY A 174 6.36 7.17 -7.52
C GLY A 174 7.59 8.02 -7.17
N TYR A 175 8.23 7.76 -6.02
CA TYR A 175 9.44 8.46 -5.59
C TYR A 175 10.63 7.52 -5.36
N GLY A 176 11.82 8.07 -5.51
CA GLY A 176 13.09 7.36 -5.35
C GLY A 176 13.52 6.61 -6.62
N ASP A 177 14.83 6.39 -6.75
CA ASP A 177 15.37 5.53 -7.80
C ASP A 177 15.24 4.05 -7.39
N THR A 178 14.02 3.51 -7.41
CA THR A 178 13.75 2.12 -7.04
C THR A 178 12.92 1.36 -8.05
N VAL A 179 12.99 0.04 -7.98
CA VAL A 179 12.13 -0.82 -8.81
C VAL A 179 10.65 -0.64 -8.47
N GLN A 180 10.30 -0.38 -7.20
CA GLN A 180 8.92 -0.15 -6.76
C GLN A 180 8.34 1.13 -7.34
N CYS A 181 9.10 2.23 -7.36
CA CYS A 181 8.70 3.46 -8.02
C CYS A 181 8.35 3.20 -9.50
N ARG A 182 9.19 2.41 -10.17
CA ARG A 182 8.98 2.07 -11.59
C ARG A 182 7.77 1.17 -11.79
N ILE A 183 7.56 0.18 -10.93
CA ILE A 183 6.36 -0.66 -10.92
C ILE A 183 5.10 0.19 -10.75
N HIS A 184 5.12 1.16 -9.84
CA HIS A 184 3.98 2.06 -9.64
C HIS A 184 3.60 2.80 -10.92
N HIS A 185 4.56 3.43 -11.59
CA HIS A 185 4.25 4.11 -12.85
C HIS A 185 3.77 3.15 -13.92
N LEU A 186 4.27 1.91 -13.97
CA LEU A 186 3.72 0.92 -14.90
C LEU A 186 2.28 0.54 -14.55
N GLN A 187 1.94 0.40 -13.28
CA GLN A 187 0.57 0.16 -12.84
C GLN A 187 -0.33 1.34 -13.25
N ALA A 188 0.11 2.58 -12.98
CA ALA A 188 -0.59 3.79 -13.39
C ALA A 188 -0.74 3.87 -14.93
N ALA A 189 0.25 3.41 -15.69
CA ALA A 189 0.17 3.34 -17.15
C ALA A 189 -0.91 2.36 -17.63
N VAL A 190 -1.09 1.22 -16.95
CA VAL A 190 -2.10 0.20 -17.30
C VAL A 190 -3.53 0.72 -17.08
N VAL A 191 -3.74 1.47 -16.00
CA VAL A 191 -5.07 1.77 -15.45
C VAL A 191 -5.56 3.19 -15.69
N GLU A 192 -4.67 4.19 -15.80
CA GLU A 192 -5.08 5.58 -15.90
C GLU A 192 -5.49 5.94 -17.33
N GLY A 193 -6.51 6.80 -17.46
CA GLY A 193 -6.81 7.52 -18.71
C GLY A 193 -8.14 7.14 -19.38
N GLN A 194 -8.96 8.15 -19.68
CA GLN A 194 -10.07 8.02 -20.64
C GLN A 194 -9.54 7.78 -22.07
N ASP A 195 -8.29 8.18 -22.32
CA ASP A 195 -7.50 7.90 -23.51
C ASP A 195 -6.19 7.21 -23.11
N LYS A 196 -6.18 5.87 -23.01
CA LYS A 196 -5.02 5.05 -22.63
C LYS A 196 -3.67 5.52 -23.21
N ALA A 197 -3.66 6.07 -24.43
CA ALA A 197 -2.49 6.66 -25.07
C ALA A 197 -1.81 7.80 -24.27
N SER A 198 -2.58 8.67 -23.61
CA SER A 198 -2.03 9.77 -22.80
C SER A 198 -1.36 9.25 -21.53
N ALA A 199 -1.96 8.26 -20.88
CA ALA A 199 -1.41 7.62 -19.69
C ALA A 199 -0.15 6.82 -19.99
N TYR A 200 -0.12 6.05 -21.09
CA TYR A 200 1.13 5.41 -21.52
C TYR A 200 2.21 6.45 -21.85
N GLY A 201 1.84 7.56 -22.50
CA GLY A 201 2.76 8.66 -22.80
C GLY A 201 3.37 9.30 -21.55
N LEU A 202 2.57 9.49 -20.51
CA LEU A 202 3.00 10.06 -19.23
C LEU A 202 3.84 9.05 -18.45
N HIS A 203 3.29 7.88 -18.13
CA HIS A 203 3.86 6.99 -17.11
C HIS A 203 4.93 6.04 -17.63
N CYS A 204 4.92 5.64 -18.91
CA CYS A 204 5.97 4.76 -19.42
C CYS A 204 7.34 5.43 -19.39
N GLY A 205 7.41 6.75 -19.61
CA GLY A 205 8.65 7.50 -19.44
C GLY A 205 9.17 7.42 -18.01
N HIS A 206 8.27 7.45 -17.02
CA HIS A 206 8.61 7.45 -15.60
C HIS A 206 9.17 6.10 -15.13
N SER A 207 8.75 5.02 -15.77
CA SER A 207 9.24 3.67 -15.50
C SER A 207 10.64 3.37 -16.06
N ALA A 208 11.26 4.28 -16.82
CA ALA A 208 12.41 3.93 -17.65
C ALA A 208 13.72 3.67 -16.90
N PRO A 209 14.66 2.88 -17.47
CA PRO A 209 15.91 2.53 -16.80
C PRO A 209 16.85 3.66 -16.49
N VAL A 210 16.79 4.70 -17.31
CA VAL A 210 17.61 5.89 -17.13
C VAL A 210 16.69 6.93 -16.53
N SER A 211 16.91 7.24 -15.25
CA SER A 211 16.34 8.45 -14.68
C SER A 211 17.00 9.65 -15.36
N ASP A 212 16.19 10.52 -15.97
CA ASP A 212 16.64 11.81 -16.51
C ASP A 212 16.65 12.92 -15.44
N GLY A 213 16.56 12.54 -14.16
CA GLY A 213 16.50 13.44 -13.02
C GLY A 213 15.08 13.82 -12.62
N ALA A 214 14.10 13.75 -13.53
CA ALA A 214 12.70 14.06 -13.24
C ALA A 214 11.88 12.84 -12.80
N LEU A 215 12.38 11.63 -13.07
CA LEU A 215 11.56 10.41 -13.12
C LEU A 215 12.16 9.27 -12.30
N CYS A 216 11.42 8.75 -11.30
CA CYS A 216 11.90 7.73 -10.34
C CYS A 216 13.39 7.92 -10.02
N SER A 217 13.67 9.08 -9.43
CA SER A 217 15.00 9.56 -9.13
C SER A 217 15.02 9.98 -7.67
N ASP A 218 16.16 9.83 -7.02
CA ASP A 218 16.37 10.37 -5.66
C ASP A 218 16.40 11.91 -5.65
N ILE A 219 16.34 12.54 -6.82
CA ILE A 219 16.35 14.00 -7.04
C ILE A 219 14.95 14.47 -7.48
N ALA A 220 13.97 13.58 -7.62
CA ALA A 220 12.65 13.94 -8.13
C ALA A 220 12.08 15.07 -7.25
N GLU A 221 11.82 16.20 -7.89
CA GLU A 221 11.34 17.38 -7.18
C GLU A 221 9.97 17.05 -6.58
N PRO A 222 9.78 17.23 -5.27
CA PRO A 222 8.47 17.09 -4.67
C PRO A 222 7.49 18.00 -5.39
N ASN A 223 6.56 17.41 -6.14
CA ASN A 223 5.61 18.21 -6.88
C ASN A 223 4.39 18.50 -5.99
N VAL A 224 3.88 19.73 -6.11
CA VAL A 224 2.69 20.23 -5.42
C VAL A 224 1.43 19.46 -5.84
N ILE A 225 1.45 18.85 -7.03
CA ILE A 225 0.33 18.09 -7.57
C ILE A 225 0.02 16.89 -6.68
N ASN A 226 1.04 16.11 -6.32
CA ASN A 226 0.91 14.93 -5.48
C ASN A 226 0.38 15.33 -4.11
N TYR A 227 0.94 16.37 -3.48
CA TYR A 227 0.41 16.90 -2.23
C TYR A 227 -1.11 17.13 -2.31
N CYS A 228 -1.53 17.83 -3.37
CA CYS A 228 -2.92 18.24 -3.54
C CYS A 228 -3.86 17.09 -3.78
N VAL A 229 -3.44 16.06 -4.54
CA VAL A 229 -4.22 14.84 -4.73
C VAL A 229 -4.49 14.16 -3.39
N PHE A 230 -3.44 13.93 -2.59
CA PHE A 230 -3.58 13.25 -1.30
C PHE A 230 -4.38 14.08 -0.29
N ALA A 231 -4.11 15.38 -0.19
CA ALA A 231 -4.83 16.28 0.71
C ALA A 231 -6.33 16.29 0.40
N LEU A 232 -6.71 16.40 -0.87
CA LEU A 232 -8.12 16.43 -1.27
C LEU A 232 -8.81 15.08 -1.10
N GLN A 233 -8.09 13.97 -1.32
CA GLN A 233 -8.65 12.62 -1.23
C GLN A 233 -8.80 12.14 0.22
N HIS A 234 -7.79 12.36 1.07
CA HIS A 234 -7.71 11.76 2.40
C HIS A 234 -7.98 12.76 3.53
N CYS A 235 -7.68 14.04 3.32
CA CYS A 235 -7.91 15.09 4.33
C CYS A 235 -9.24 15.78 4.07
N THR A 236 -10.31 15.04 4.29
CA THR A 236 -11.68 15.54 4.15
C THR A 236 -12.36 15.68 5.52
N SER A 237 -13.46 16.43 5.53
CA SER A 237 -14.32 16.55 6.72
C SER A 237 -13.58 17.07 7.96
N GLY A 238 -13.61 16.33 9.08
CA GLY A 238 -13.08 16.76 10.38
C GLY A 238 -11.56 16.92 10.46
N ASN A 239 -10.83 16.50 9.41
CA ASN A 239 -9.37 16.66 9.30
C ASN A 239 -8.98 17.43 8.03
N ALA A 240 -9.91 18.20 7.45
CA ALA A 240 -9.61 18.98 6.25
C ALA A 240 -8.59 20.07 6.52
N ILE A 241 -7.50 20.04 5.75
CA ILE A 241 -6.42 21.05 5.79
C ILE A 241 -6.56 22.10 4.69
N LEU A 242 -7.40 21.83 3.68
CA LEU A 242 -7.72 22.78 2.62
C LEU A 242 -9.09 23.42 2.88
N PRO A 243 -9.32 24.67 2.41
CA PRO A 243 -10.63 25.30 2.50
C PRO A 243 -11.76 24.43 1.90
N PRO A 244 -12.99 24.49 2.44
CA PRO A 244 -14.11 23.76 1.88
C PRO A 244 -14.38 24.16 0.42
N GLY A 245 -14.50 23.16 -0.46
CA GLY A 245 -14.75 23.37 -1.89
C GLY A 245 -13.50 23.63 -2.72
N THR A 246 -12.30 23.55 -2.14
CA THR A 246 -11.04 23.55 -2.89
C THR A 246 -11.03 22.40 -3.90
N GLU A 247 -10.81 22.71 -5.17
CA GLU A 247 -10.51 21.73 -6.21
C GLU A 247 -8.99 21.57 -6.39
N HIS A 248 -8.58 20.57 -7.18
CA HIS A 248 -7.17 20.28 -7.42
C HIS A 248 -6.38 21.51 -7.91
N ALA A 249 -6.94 22.28 -8.85
CA ALA A 249 -6.30 23.49 -9.37
C ALA A 249 -6.15 24.59 -8.32
N ASP A 250 -7.12 24.71 -7.40
CA ASP A 250 -7.08 25.69 -6.31
C ASP A 250 -5.98 25.34 -5.31
N CYS A 251 -5.88 24.05 -4.93
CA CYS A 251 -4.82 23.58 -4.05
C CYS A 251 -3.44 23.85 -4.65
N VAL A 252 -3.24 23.54 -5.94
CA VAL A 252 -1.97 23.79 -6.62
C VAL A 252 -1.63 25.29 -6.61
N ALA A 253 -2.61 26.16 -6.83
CA ALA A 253 -2.41 27.60 -6.74
C ALA A 253 -2.00 28.05 -5.33
N ILE A 254 -2.66 27.54 -4.29
CA ILE A 254 -2.37 27.85 -2.88
C ILE A 254 -0.92 27.50 -2.52
N LEU A 255 -0.46 26.28 -2.82
CA LEU A 255 0.91 25.87 -2.48
C LEU A 255 1.96 26.59 -3.32
N ASN A 256 1.67 26.89 -4.59
CA ASN A 256 2.58 27.70 -5.41
C ASN A 256 2.76 29.11 -4.84
N GLU A 257 1.71 29.72 -4.28
CA GLU A 257 1.83 30.99 -3.58
C GLU A 257 2.76 30.87 -2.35
N SER A 258 2.64 29.79 -1.57
CA SER A 258 3.54 29.53 -0.43
C SER A 258 5.00 29.28 -0.86
N LEU A 259 5.22 28.57 -1.98
CA LEU A 259 6.55 28.39 -2.57
C LEU A 259 7.17 29.72 -2.99
N ILE A 260 6.40 30.55 -3.71
CA ILE A 260 6.85 31.88 -4.15
C ILE A 260 7.15 32.80 -2.95
N ALA A 261 6.36 32.69 -1.88
CA ALA A 261 6.58 33.42 -0.64
C ALA A 261 7.83 32.96 0.12
N GLY A 262 8.42 31.81 -0.26
CA GLY A 262 9.56 31.20 0.42
C GLY A 262 9.19 30.52 1.73
N ASP A 263 7.89 30.24 1.96
CA ASP A 263 7.44 29.46 3.10
C ASP A 263 7.95 28.01 3.00
N TYR A 264 8.01 27.50 1.77
CA TYR A 264 8.55 26.19 1.44
C TYR A 264 9.77 26.29 0.53
N GLN A 265 10.74 25.39 0.72
CA GLN A 265 11.86 25.21 -0.19
C GLN A 265 11.57 24.05 -1.14
N GLU A 266 11.79 24.27 -2.43
CA GLU A 266 11.99 23.18 -3.40
C GLU A 266 13.37 22.56 -3.13
N GLY A 267 13.38 21.55 -2.27
CA GLY A 267 14.52 20.66 -2.10
C GLY A 267 14.22 19.35 -2.80
N GLY A 268 15.20 18.78 -3.50
CA GLY A 268 15.12 17.42 -4.00
C GLY A 268 14.77 16.46 -2.86
N PHE A 269 13.98 15.46 -3.16
CA PHE A 269 13.57 14.44 -2.21
C PHE A 269 14.72 13.45 -1.95
N GLU A 270 15.87 13.93 -1.48
CA GLU A 270 17.04 13.10 -1.15
C GLU A 270 16.69 12.24 0.06
N SER A 271 15.95 11.15 -0.21
CA SER A 271 15.30 10.26 0.74
C SER A 271 14.26 10.96 1.63
N PHE A 272 13.25 10.22 2.07
CA PHE A 272 12.25 10.67 3.05
C PHE A 272 12.85 11.03 4.43
N ALA A 273 14.18 11.11 4.54
CA ALA A 273 14.94 11.64 5.65
C ALA A 273 15.12 13.17 5.58
N ASP A 274 14.39 13.87 4.70
CA ASP A 274 14.40 15.32 4.68
C ASP A 274 13.94 15.90 6.02
N THR A 275 14.93 16.31 6.82
CA THR A 275 14.73 16.97 8.11
C THR A 275 14.46 18.46 7.96
N ALA A 276 14.47 19.00 6.73
CA ALA A 276 14.09 20.38 6.49
C ALA A 276 12.64 20.56 6.91
N THR A 277 12.43 21.46 7.86
CA THR A 277 11.13 21.68 8.51
C THR A 277 10.11 22.35 7.59
N ASN A 278 10.48 22.66 6.36
CA ASN A 278 9.68 23.43 5.41
C ASN A 278 9.97 23.05 3.95
N SER A 279 10.15 21.77 3.63
CA SER A 279 10.17 21.33 2.23
C SER A 279 8.81 20.81 1.78
N VAL A 280 8.53 20.93 0.48
CA VAL A 280 7.37 20.26 -0.14
C VAL A 280 7.53 18.74 -0.06
N GLY A 281 8.76 18.23 -0.05
CA GLY A 281 9.07 16.82 0.16
C GLY A 281 8.49 16.29 1.47
N CYS A 282 8.77 16.98 2.57
CA CYS A 282 8.19 16.63 3.85
C CYS A 282 6.65 16.65 3.83
N LEU A 283 6.04 17.71 3.27
CA LEU A 283 4.58 17.78 3.18
C LEU A 283 4.01 16.59 2.37
N ASN A 284 4.63 16.25 1.24
CA ASN A 284 4.28 15.09 0.42
C ASN A 284 4.36 13.78 1.22
N ASN A 285 5.45 13.56 1.94
CA ASN A 285 5.60 12.38 2.80
C ASN A 285 4.44 12.29 3.82
N ARG A 286 4.20 13.38 4.56
CA ARG A 286 3.17 13.40 5.60
C ARG A 286 1.77 13.19 5.04
N ILE A 287 1.44 13.88 3.96
CA ILE A 287 0.10 13.80 3.40
C ILE A 287 -0.17 12.46 2.73
N MET A 288 0.84 11.78 2.19
CA MET A 288 0.70 10.42 1.69
C MET A 288 0.30 9.44 2.80
N LEU A 289 0.90 9.57 3.99
CA LEU A 289 0.54 8.75 5.15
C LEU A 289 -0.90 8.99 5.65
N ALA A 290 -1.57 10.06 5.21
CA ALA A 290 -2.99 10.28 5.50
C ALA A 290 -3.91 9.22 4.90
N ALA A 291 -3.45 8.46 3.89
CA ALA A 291 -4.17 7.29 3.41
C ALA A 291 -4.34 6.21 4.49
N GLN A 292 -3.39 6.11 5.43
CA GLN A 292 -3.42 5.15 6.53
C GLN A 292 -4.13 5.69 7.77
N ASP A 293 -3.80 6.93 8.16
CA ASP A 293 -4.40 7.60 9.31
C ASP A 293 -4.58 9.09 9.03
N ALA A 294 -5.72 9.42 8.42
CA ALA A 294 -6.08 10.80 8.11
C ALA A 294 -6.15 11.71 9.35
N VAL A 295 -6.43 11.18 10.56
CA VAL A 295 -6.50 12.02 11.77
C VAL A 295 -5.10 12.49 12.15
N THR A 296 -4.15 11.56 12.19
CA THR A 296 -2.76 11.88 12.57
C THR A 296 -2.05 12.67 11.49
N TYR A 297 -2.17 12.23 10.24
CA TYR A 297 -1.28 12.68 9.18
C TYR A 297 -1.79 13.88 8.39
N CYS A 298 -3.10 14.16 8.36
CA CYS A 298 -3.58 15.42 7.77
C CYS A 298 -3.08 16.62 8.57
N ALA A 299 -3.19 16.58 9.91
CA ALA A 299 -2.65 17.65 10.75
C ALA A 299 -1.12 17.80 10.62
N ALA A 300 -0.40 16.67 10.47
CA ALA A 300 1.03 16.67 10.21
C ALA A 300 1.39 16.98 8.74
N GLY A 301 0.42 17.06 7.84
CA GLY A 301 0.60 17.40 6.44
C GLY A 301 0.06 18.79 6.13
N ASP A 302 -0.39 19.58 7.10
CA ASP A 302 -1.02 20.88 6.85
C ASP A 302 -0.01 21.87 6.23
N TYR A 303 -0.31 22.39 5.05
CA TYR A 303 0.50 23.41 4.37
C TYR A 303 0.44 24.78 5.07
N ASP A 304 -0.56 25.05 5.91
CA ASP A 304 -0.66 26.30 6.64
C ASP A 304 0.19 26.24 7.92
N ARG A 305 1.32 26.94 7.87
CA ARG A 305 2.28 27.02 8.99
C ARG A 305 1.67 27.59 10.27
N THR A 306 0.57 28.31 10.18
CA THR A 306 -0.12 28.87 11.36
C THR A 306 -0.88 27.81 12.15
N ASN A 307 -1.23 26.68 11.51
CA ASN A 307 -1.89 25.54 12.15
C ASN A 307 -0.89 24.59 12.82
N TRP A 308 0.41 24.81 12.66
CA TRP A 308 1.44 23.97 13.24
C TRP A 308 1.50 24.19 14.75
N VAL A 309 1.27 23.12 15.52
CA VAL A 309 1.36 23.19 16.98
C VAL A 309 2.82 23.50 17.37
N PRO A 310 3.10 24.51 18.21
CA PRO A 310 4.47 24.86 18.64
C PRO A 310 5.18 23.81 19.50
N ALA A 311 4.74 22.55 19.50
CA ALA A 311 5.17 21.50 20.40
C ALA A 311 6.48 20.84 19.95
N GLY A 312 7.55 21.64 19.78
CA GLY A 312 8.95 21.19 19.80
C GLY A 312 9.46 20.30 18.65
N ASP A 313 8.58 19.57 17.97
CA ASP A 313 8.90 18.72 16.86
C ASP A 313 8.34 19.40 15.60
N ALA A 314 9.21 19.72 14.65
CA ALA A 314 8.75 20.21 13.36
C ALA A 314 7.77 19.22 12.74
N VAL A 315 6.87 19.71 11.89
CA VAL A 315 5.93 18.90 11.09
C VAL A 315 6.67 17.79 10.31
N CYS A 316 7.96 18.02 10.02
CA CYS A 316 8.91 17.10 9.36
C CYS A 316 9.91 16.40 10.29
N ALA A 317 9.95 16.74 11.58
CA ALA A 317 10.68 15.95 12.55
C ALA A 317 9.90 14.66 12.77
N ALA A 318 10.55 13.49 12.68
CA ALA A 318 9.95 12.25 13.12
C ALA A 318 9.29 12.49 14.49
N PRO A 319 8.02 12.11 14.71
CA PRO A 319 7.39 12.29 16.02
C PRO A 319 8.37 11.70 17.02
N SER A 320 8.82 12.52 17.98
CA SER A 320 9.79 12.02 18.96
C SER A 320 9.19 10.74 19.54
N THR A 321 9.88 9.62 19.36
CA THR A 321 9.42 8.28 19.77
C THR A 321 9.36 8.13 21.30
N ALA A 322 9.18 9.23 22.01
CA ALA A 322 8.69 9.28 23.36
C ALA A 322 7.25 8.75 23.40
N VAL A 323 7.10 7.44 23.18
CA VAL A 323 5.98 6.68 23.71
C VAL A 323 5.94 7.03 25.20
N PRO A 324 4.91 7.74 25.69
CA PRO A 324 4.80 7.97 27.09
C PRO A 324 4.59 6.60 27.72
N SER A 325 5.60 6.15 28.49
CA SER A 325 5.56 4.97 29.35
C SER A 325 4.31 5.05 30.23
N THR A 326 3.17 4.58 29.71
CA THR A 326 1.89 4.62 30.39
C THR A 326 1.53 3.19 30.77
N SER A 327 1.74 2.90 32.05
CA SER A 327 0.87 2.05 32.88
C SER A 327 0.81 0.53 32.63
N HIS A 328 1.65 -0.08 31.79
CA HIS A 328 1.76 -1.56 31.78
C HIS A 328 2.31 -2.13 33.11
N GLY A 329 2.92 -1.29 33.96
CA GLY A 329 3.35 -1.67 35.32
C GLY A 329 2.21 -1.83 36.35
N LEU A 330 1.00 -1.33 36.09
CA LEU A 330 -0.13 -1.44 37.04
C LEU A 330 -0.94 -2.73 36.85
N TRP A 331 -0.98 -3.30 35.66
CA TRP A 331 -1.68 -4.56 35.40
C TRP A 331 -0.90 -5.79 35.88
N LEU A 332 0.44 -5.78 35.83
CA LEU A 332 1.28 -6.86 36.36
C LEU A 332 1.25 -6.93 37.91
N LEU A 333 1.09 -5.80 38.60
CA LEU A 333 0.92 -5.79 40.06
C LEU A 333 -0.48 -6.26 40.50
N ALA A 334 -1.52 -5.98 39.71
CA ALA A 334 -2.86 -6.48 39.98
C ALA A 334 -2.96 -8.01 39.76
N PHE A 335 -2.27 -8.55 38.74
CA PHE A 335 -2.28 -10.01 38.49
C PHE A 335 -1.45 -10.79 39.52
N ALA A 336 -0.31 -10.24 40.00
CA ALA A 336 0.50 -10.86 41.04
C ALA A 336 -0.21 -10.92 42.42
N LEU A 337 -1.07 -9.94 42.72
CA LEU A 337 -1.88 -9.93 43.95
C LEU A 337 -3.10 -10.87 43.87
N MET A 338 -3.68 -11.12 42.69
CA MET A 338 -4.77 -12.08 42.54
C MET A 338 -4.30 -13.55 42.59
N VAL A 339 -3.13 -13.87 42.05
CA VAL A 339 -2.59 -15.24 42.08
C VAL A 339 -2.15 -15.66 43.50
N SER A 340 -1.75 -14.71 44.34
CA SER A 340 -1.38 -14.97 45.74
C SER A 340 -2.57 -15.22 46.67
N GLY A 341 -3.81 -14.89 46.24
CA GLY A 341 -5.02 -15.07 47.03
C GLY A 341 -5.71 -16.43 46.87
N VAL A 342 -5.33 -17.23 45.86
CA VAL A 342 -6.05 -18.48 45.50
C VAL A 342 -5.31 -19.75 45.95
N LEU A 343 -4.06 -19.67 46.38
CA LEU A 343 -3.28 -20.84 46.86
C LEU A 343 -3.38 -21.08 48.37
N GLY A 344 -4.51 -20.71 48.98
CA GLY A 344 -4.81 -20.90 50.40
C GLY A 344 -5.67 -22.13 50.73
N LEU A 345 -5.71 -23.17 49.90
CA LEU A 345 -6.47 -24.39 50.19
C LEU A 345 -5.62 -25.66 50.02
N GLY A 346 -5.10 -26.12 51.16
CA GLY A 346 -5.16 -27.51 51.62
C GLY A 346 -4.61 -28.61 50.72
N PHE A 347 -3.32 -28.91 50.84
CA PHE A 347 -2.80 -30.26 50.61
C PHE A 347 -2.58 -30.95 51.97
N SER A 348 -3.58 -31.69 52.42
CA SER A 348 -3.41 -32.75 53.42
C SER A 348 -3.87 -34.08 52.83
N GLU A 349 -2.99 -35.06 52.89
CA GLU A 349 -3.21 -36.50 52.68
C GLU A 349 -3.38 -37.02 51.24
N ILE A 350 -2.31 -37.59 50.70
CA ILE A 350 -2.41 -38.89 49.99
C ILE A 350 -1.38 -39.84 50.60
N ARG A 351 -1.88 -40.79 51.41
CA ARG A 351 -1.23 -42.06 51.72
C ARG A 351 -1.87 -43.16 50.87
N ARG A 352 -1.02 -44.00 50.29
CA ARG A 352 -1.24 -45.40 49.86
C ARG A 352 -2.30 -45.65 48.79
N PHE A 353 -1.87 -46.08 47.60
CA PHE A 353 -1.80 -47.50 47.23
C PHE A 353 -0.66 -47.73 46.24
#